data_AF-A0A9P5NB84-F1
#
_entry.id   AF-A0A9P5NB84-F1
#
_cell.length_a   1.000
_cell.length_b   1.000
_cell.length_c   1.000
_cell.angle_alpha   90.00
_cell.angle_beta   90.00
_cell.angle_gamma   90.00
#
_symmetry.space_group_name_H-M   'P 1'
#
loop_
_entity.id
_entity.type
_entity.pdbx_description
1 polymer ?
#
loop_
_entity_poly.entity_id
_entity_poly.type
_entity_poly.pdbx_seq_one_letter_code
_entity_poly.pdbx_strand_id
1 'polypeptide(L)'
;GWQNVMQRAWARLFICLYEPDAQRYPVSVLTATALMKGIVRILMEEYRHRGSFSSVEVEETEETLDPIPAVHIKMTLLNRAREEAEGVFCDIQALIGVTDADLLACRAWMSRLRQRV
;
A
#
# COMPACT_ATOMS: atom_id res chain seq x y z
N GLY A 1 -4.95 -11.00 -6.12
CA GLY A 1 -6.04 -11.76 -5.46
C GLY A 1 -5.89 -11.78 -3.95
N TRP A 2 -6.98 -12.07 -3.22
CA TRP A 2 -7.06 -11.96 -1.74
C TRP A 2 -6.08 -12.85 -0.96
N GLN A 3 -5.83 -14.08 -1.42
CA GLN A 3 -4.85 -14.96 -0.77
C GLN A 3 -3.44 -14.34 -0.74
N ASN A 4 -3.02 -13.69 -1.82
CA ASN A 4 -1.73 -13.02 -1.89
C ASN A 4 -1.67 -11.79 -0.97
N VAL A 5 -2.80 -11.09 -0.80
CA VAL A 5 -2.93 -9.99 0.17
C VAL A 5 -2.68 -10.52 1.58
N MET A 6 -3.38 -11.60 1.96
CA MET A 6 -3.26 -12.22 3.28
C MET A 6 -1.85 -12.74 3.55
N GLN A 7 -1.25 -13.45 2.60
CA GLN A 7 0.12 -13.96 2.75
C GLN A 7 1.13 -12.81 2.96
N ARG A 8 1.00 -11.71 2.21
CA ARG A 8 1.86 -10.54 2.38
C ARG A 8 1.64 -9.82 3.71
N ALA A 9 0.38 -9.70 4.13
CA ALA A 9 0.04 -9.12 5.43
C ALA A 9 0.67 -9.96 6.56
N TRP A 10 0.50 -11.28 6.52
CA TRP A 10 1.10 -12.23 7.46
C TRP A 10 2.62 -12.14 7.53
N ALA A 11 3.29 -12.17 6.37
CA ALA A 11 4.75 -12.03 6.33
C ALA A 11 5.22 -10.73 6.98
N ARG A 12 4.44 -9.65 6.83
CA ARG A 12 4.76 -8.35 7.43
C ARG A 12 4.50 -8.32 8.94
N LEU A 13 3.42 -8.92 9.40
CA LEU A 13 3.12 -9.08 10.82
C LEU A 13 4.18 -9.94 11.51
N PHE A 14 4.64 -11.01 10.85
CA PHE A 14 5.70 -11.86 11.37
C PHE A 14 7.00 -11.07 11.59
N ILE A 15 7.40 -10.20 10.64
CA ILE A 15 8.54 -9.29 10.82
C ILE A 15 8.32 -8.35 12.02
N CYS A 16 7.11 -7.84 12.21
CA CYS A 16 6.80 -6.95 13.33
C CYS A 16 7.08 -7.62 14.68
N LEU A 17 6.85 -8.94 14.83
CA LEU A 17 7.04 -9.65 16.09
C LEU A 17 8.49 -9.66 16.59
N TYR A 18 9.47 -9.45 15.72
CA TYR A 18 10.88 -9.38 16.09
C TYR A 18 11.31 -8.02 16.64
N GLU A 19 10.45 -7.00 16.54
CA GLU A 19 10.78 -5.64 16.92
C GLU A 19 10.14 -5.31 18.27
N PRO A 20 10.92 -4.82 19.26
CA PRO A 20 10.40 -4.52 20.61
C PRO A 20 9.30 -3.44 20.56
N ASP A 21 9.40 -2.54 19.59
CA ASP A 21 8.45 -1.46 19.35
C ASP A 21 7.06 -1.95 18.90
N ALA A 22 6.91 -3.23 18.52
CA ALA A 22 5.61 -3.79 18.10
C ALA A 22 4.58 -3.77 19.23
N GLN A 23 5.02 -3.89 20.49
CA GLN A 23 4.14 -3.84 21.66
C GLN A 23 3.48 -2.46 21.86
N ARG A 24 3.96 -1.41 21.19
CA ARG A 24 3.38 -0.07 21.25
C ARG A 24 2.06 0.06 20.49
N TYR A 25 1.73 -0.91 19.63
CA TYR A 25 0.55 -0.85 18.77
C TYR A 25 -0.44 -1.97 19.11
N PRO A 26 -1.75 -1.68 19.16
CA PRO A 26 -2.76 -2.72 19.26
C PRO A 26 -2.67 -3.71 18.09
N VAL A 27 -2.94 -4.99 18.36
CA VAL A 27 -2.92 -6.05 17.33
C VAL A 27 -3.89 -5.72 16.18
N SER A 28 -5.04 -5.11 16.48
CA SER A 28 -6.01 -4.64 15.47
C SER A 28 -5.39 -3.60 14.52
N VAL A 29 -4.69 -2.61 15.06
CA VAL A 29 -3.99 -1.55 14.29
C VAL A 29 -2.85 -2.12 13.45
N LEU A 30 -2.05 -3.04 14.02
CA LEU A 30 -0.99 -3.74 13.30
C LEU A 30 -1.58 -4.53 12.12
N THR A 31 -2.62 -5.31 12.39
CA THR A 31 -3.28 -6.17 11.41
C THR A 31 -3.90 -5.35 10.29
N ALA A 32 -4.68 -4.32 10.61
CA ALA A 32 -5.28 -3.43 9.62
C ALA A 32 -4.22 -2.72 8.78
N THR A 33 -3.16 -2.19 9.41
CA THR A 33 -2.07 -1.53 8.67
C THR A 33 -1.36 -2.48 7.72
N ALA A 34 -1.06 -3.71 8.17
CA ALA A 34 -0.42 -4.73 7.34
C ALA A 34 -1.32 -5.17 6.18
N LEU A 35 -2.61 -5.37 6.45
CA LEU A 35 -3.62 -5.77 5.47
C LEU A 35 -3.81 -4.70 4.40
N MET A 36 -4.06 -3.45 4.79
CA MET A 36 -4.20 -2.31 3.88
C MET A 36 -2.96 -2.14 3.00
N LYS A 37 -1.74 -2.28 3.56
CA LYS A 37 -0.49 -2.27 2.78
C LYS A 37 -0.40 -3.45 1.81
N GLY A 38 -0.90 -4.62 2.20
CA GLY A 38 -0.99 -5.81 1.35
C GLY A 38 -1.90 -5.59 0.14
N ILE A 39 -3.08 -5.02 0.37
CA ILE A 39 -4.08 -4.69 -0.67
C ILE A 39 -3.45 -3.76 -1.72
N VAL A 40 -2.94 -2.59 -1.30
CA VAL A 40 -2.31 -1.63 -2.21
C VAL A 40 -1.20 -2.29 -3.02
N ARG A 41 -0.35 -3.09 -2.38
CA ARG A 41 0.79 -3.71 -3.07
C ARG A 41 0.35 -4.70 -4.13
N ILE A 42 -0.66 -5.52 -3.85
CA ILE A 42 -1.17 -6.49 -4.83
C ILE A 42 -1.84 -5.77 -5.99
N LEU A 43 -2.64 -4.73 -5.75
CA LEU A 43 -3.24 -3.92 -6.81
C LEU A 43 -2.18 -3.28 -7.70
N MET A 44 -1.15 -2.66 -7.11
CA MET A 44 -0.02 -2.11 -7.85
C MET A 44 0.70 -3.17 -8.70
N GLU A 45 0.88 -4.38 -8.18
CA GLU A 45 1.47 -5.49 -8.93
C GLU A 45 0.54 -5.92 -10.07
N GLU A 46 -0.76 -6.07 -9.84
CA GLU A 46 -1.73 -6.42 -10.88
C GLU A 46 -1.80 -5.39 -12.01
N TYR A 47 -1.79 -4.09 -11.70
CA TYR A 47 -1.75 -3.04 -12.71
C TYR A 47 -0.46 -3.08 -13.54
N ARG A 48 0.68 -3.34 -12.89
CA ARG A 48 1.97 -3.51 -13.60
C ARG A 48 1.94 -4.69 -14.56
N HIS A 49 1.39 -5.82 -14.14
CA HIS A 49 1.33 -7.02 -14.99
C HIS A 49 0.30 -6.88 -16.12
N ARG A 50 -0.80 -6.17 -15.88
CA ARG A 50 -1.84 -5.93 -16.90
C ARG A 50 -1.45 -4.87 -17.93
N GLY A 51 -0.30 -4.20 -17.76
CA GLY A 51 0.11 -3.12 -18.66
C GLY A 51 -0.95 -2.01 -18.77
N SER A 52 -1.82 -1.85 -17.76
CA SER A 52 -2.90 -0.86 -17.75
C SER A 52 -2.34 0.55 -17.51
N PHE A 53 -1.50 0.99 -18.43
CA PHE A 53 -1.11 2.39 -18.68
C PHE A 53 -1.91 2.97 -19.86
N SER A 54 -3.12 2.47 -20.08
CA SER A 54 -4.09 3.16 -20.93
C SER A 54 -4.68 4.33 -20.12
N SER A 55 -4.74 5.51 -20.72
CA SER A 55 -5.31 6.78 -20.21
C SER A 55 -4.52 7.53 -19.12
N VAL A 56 -3.28 7.91 -19.43
CA VAL A 56 -2.96 9.34 -19.27
C VAL A 56 -3.08 9.90 -20.68
N GLU A 57 -4.14 10.65 -20.94
CA GLU A 57 -4.20 11.58 -22.07
C GLU A 57 -3.10 12.61 -21.84
N VAL A 58 -1.88 12.28 -22.28
CA VAL A 58 -0.91 13.30 -22.57
C VAL A 58 -1.34 13.81 -23.93
N GLU A 59 -1.94 15.00 -23.96
CA GLU A 59 -2.10 15.75 -25.20
C GLU A 59 -0.78 15.68 -25.97
N GLU A 60 -0.81 15.05 -27.14
CA GLU A 60 0.33 14.88 -28.03
C GLU A 60 0.84 16.26 -28.43
N THR A 61 1.77 16.80 -27.65
CA THR A 61 2.64 17.88 -28.09
C THR A 61 3.93 17.20 -28.52
N GLU A 62 4.12 17.15 -29.84
CA GLU A 62 5.33 16.67 -30.51
C GLU A 62 6.55 17.48 -30.05
N GLU A 63 7.22 17.08 -28.97
CA GLU A 63 8.57 17.53 -28.68
C GLU A 63 9.28 16.53 -27.75
N THR A 64 10.23 15.78 -28.31
CA THR A 64 11.30 15.01 -27.64
C THR A 64 10.90 14.25 -26.36
N LEU A 65 10.47 12.99 -26.51
CA LEU A 65 10.16 12.09 -25.39
C LEU A 65 11.41 11.76 -24.56
N ASP A 66 11.62 12.51 -23.48
CA ASP A 66 12.39 12.02 -22.34
C ASP A 66 11.63 10.84 -21.69
N PRO A 67 12.31 9.76 -21.26
CA PRO A 67 11.66 8.65 -20.58
C PRO A 67 10.97 9.14 -19.30
N ILE A 68 9.65 8.91 -19.18
CA ILE A 68 8.90 9.23 -17.97
C ILE A 68 9.63 8.61 -16.76
N PRO A 69 10.02 9.41 -15.74
CA PRO A 69 10.76 8.90 -14.60
C PRO A 69 9.98 7.76 -13.92
N ALA A 70 10.65 6.64 -13.62
CA ALA A 70 10.06 5.47 -12.96
C ALA A 70 9.34 5.82 -11.63
N VAL A 71 9.69 6.95 -11.02
CA VAL A 71 9.04 7.52 -9.84
C VAL A 71 7.60 7.95 -10.13
N HIS A 72 7.36 8.60 -11.27
CA HIS A 72 6.04 9.10 -11.65
C HIS A 72 5.07 7.94 -11.89
N ILE A 73 5.54 6.93 -12.62
CA ILE A 73 4.83 5.67 -12.85
C ILE A 73 4.47 4.97 -11.53
N LYS A 74 5.40 4.94 -10.56
CA LYS A 74 5.13 4.32 -9.26
C LYS A 74 4.07 5.10 -8.47
N MET A 75 4.08 6.42 -8.55
CA MET A 75 3.13 7.28 -7.84
C MET A 75 1.73 7.17 -8.42
N THR A 76 1.57 7.15 -9.74
CA THR A 76 0.26 6.98 -10.39
C THR A 76 -0.37 5.63 -10.05
N LEU A 77 0.42 4.55 -10.10
CA LEU A 77 -0.03 3.22 -9.67
C LEU A 77 -0.43 3.17 -8.18
N LEU A 78 0.31 3.89 -7.33
CA LEU A 78 0.01 3.95 -5.90
C LEU A 78 -1.32 4.67 -5.65
N ASN A 79 -1.57 5.79 -6.32
CA ASN A 79 -2.79 6.57 -6.17
C ASN A 79 -4.00 5.76 -6.65
N ARG A 80 -3.92 5.18 -7.86
CA ARG A 80 -4.97 4.31 -8.40
C ARG A 80 -5.27 3.13 -7.47
N ALA A 81 -4.24 2.48 -6.94
CA ALA A 81 -4.42 1.36 -6.02
C ALA A 81 -5.05 1.77 -4.68
N ARG A 82 -4.89 3.03 -4.26
CA ARG A 82 -5.53 3.57 -3.06
C ARG A 82 -6.99 3.93 -3.32
N GLU A 83 -7.26 4.58 -4.45
CA GLU A 83 -8.62 4.91 -4.88
C GLU A 83 -9.48 3.65 -5.01
N GLU A 84 -8.98 2.60 -5.69
CA GLU A 84 -9.72 1.35 -5.84
C GLU A 84 -9.94 0.62 -4.50
N ALA A 85 -9.03 0.80 -3.53
CA ALA A 85 -9.12 0.18 -2.22
C ALA A 85 -9.83 1.02 -1.15
N GLU A 86 -10.26 2.24 -1.48
CA GLU A 86 -10.74 3.23 -0.51
C GLU A 86 -11.94 2.71 0.29
N GLY A 87 -12.95 2.16 -0.39
CA GLY A 87 -14.14 1.61 0.27
C GLY A 87 -13.79 0.50 1.28
N VAL A 88 -12.87 -0.40 0.90
CA VAL A 88 -12.41 -1.48 1.79
C VAL A 88 -11.65 -0.92 3.00
N PHE A 89 -10.91 0.18 2.83
CA PHE A 89 -10.21 0.82 3.94
C PHE A 89 -11.19 1.45 4.92
N CYS A 90 -12.23 2.15 4.42
CA CYS A 90 -13.29 2.70 5.25
C CYS A 90 -14.02 1.60 6.04
N ASP A 91 -14.36 0.48 5.39
CA ASP A 91 -15.04 -0.65 6.06
C ASP A 91 -14.17 -1.26 7.18
N ILE A 92 -12.87 -1.46 6.91
CA ILE A 92 -11.93 -1.95 7.92
C ILE A 92 -11.85 -0.97 9.09
N GLN A 93 -11.66 0.32 8.82
CA GLN A 93 -11.54 1.38 9.83
C GLN A 93 -12.80 1.45 10.71
N ALA A 94 -13.98 1.42 10.10
CA ALA A 94 -15.25 1.41 10.80
C ALA A 94 -15.41 0.16 11.67
N LEU A 95 -15.03 -1.02 11.15
CA LEU A 95 -15.14 -2.29 11.87
C LEU A 95 -14.28 -2.34 13.14
N ILE A 96 -13.06 -1.81 13.09
CA ILE A 96 -12.13 -1.85 14.23
C ILE A 96 -12.14 -0.57 15.07
N GLY A 97 -12.90 0.45 14.67
CA GLY A 97 -13.00 1.73 15.37
C GLY A 97 -11.69 2.53 15.38
N VAL A 98 -10.98 2.61 14.26
CA VAL A 98 -9.72 3.38 14.15
C VAL A 98 -9.78 4.43 13.06
N THR A 99 -9.06 5.52 13.26
CA THR A 99 -8.93 6.62 12.30
C THR A 99 -7.67 6.51 11.45
N ASP A 100 -7.56 7.32 10.39
CA ASP A 100 -6.30 7.45 9.65
C ASP A 100 -5.14 7.94 10.51
N ALA A 101 -5.41 8.79 11.50
CA ALA A 101 -4.40 9.31 12.42
C ALA A 101 -3.77 8.17 13.25
N ASP A 102 -4.59 7.22 13.72
CA ASP A 102 -4.14 6.05 14.47
C ASP A 102 -3.26 5.13 13.62
N LEU A 103 -3.63 4.97 12.34
CA LEU A 103 -2.90 4.15 11.39
C LEU A 103 -1.61 4.82 10.90
N LEU A 104 -1.51 6.15 10.93
CA LEU A 104 -0.38 6.91 10.40
C LEU A 104 0.94 6.56 11.11
N ALA A 105 0.93 6.57 12.45
CA ALA A 105 2.11 6.25 13.25
C ALA A 105 2.59 4.81 13.01
N CYS A 106 1.65 3.85 13.04
CA CYS A 106 1.92 2.44 12.77
C CYS A 106 2.48 2.24 11.35
N ARG A 107 1.89 2.91 10.35
CA ARG A 107 2.32 2.83 8.95
C ARG A 107 3.74 3.36 8.78
N ALA A 108 4.09 4.47 9.42
CA ALA A 108 5.42 5.06 9.39
C ALA A 108 6.45 4.12 10.04
N TRP A 109 6.14 3.57 11.21
CA TRP A 109 6.98 2.59 11.88
C TRP A 109 7.21 1.33 11.04
N MET A 110 6.15 0.71 10.52
CA MET A 110 6.25 -0.48 9.65
C MET A 110 7.03 -0.23 8.35
N SER A 111 7.12 1.01 7.87
CA SER A 111 7.92 1.34 6.67
C SER A 111 9.41 1.29 6.95
N ARG A 112 9.84 1.62 8.18
CA ARG A 112 11.25 1.55 8.62
C ARG A 112 11.75 0.12 8.78
N LEU A 113 10.86 -0.81 9.14
CA LEU A 113 11.21 -2.24 9.27
C LEU A 113 11.74 -2.84 7.96
N ARG A 114 11.31 -2.32 6.81
CA ARG A 114 11.78 -2.77 5.49
C ARG A 114 13.24 -2.38 5.19
N GLN A 115 13.83 -1.47 5.97
CA GLN A 115 15.20 -0.98 5.75
C GLN A 115 16.24 -1.68 6.65
N ARG A 116 15.80 -2.53 7.59
CA ARG A 116 16.66 -3.18 8.59
C ARG A 116 16.87 -4.68 8.36
N VAL A 117 16.12 -5.27 7.43
CA VAL A 117 16.22 -6.66 6.97
C VAL A 117 16.72 -6.64 5.54
#